data_AF-A0A1X2G737-F1
#
_entry.id   AF-A0A1X2G737-F1
#
_cell.length_a   1.000
_cell.length_b   1.000
_cell.length_c   1.000
_cell.angle_alpha   90.00
_cell.angle_beta   90.00
_cell.angle_gamma   90.00
#
_symmetry.space_group_name_H-M   'P 1'
#
loop_
_entity.id
_entity.type
_entity.pdbx_description
1 polymer ?
#
loop_
_entity_poly.entity_id
_entity_poly.type
_entity_poly.pdbx_seq_one_letter_code
_entity_poly.pdbx_strand_id
1 'polypeptide(L)'
;MNITEGQASCMFFSKEYTEENVNLLTEKVESYGELARCYETNPENPVLVTKSRMFSSPFTFKRYLIPSPMESHETNVEGTRPLQSLIITSDNAAGLGTRPIQGPTIENSVLGTLPPCGLRPVVAGRLGPLARKPKPFGLVNSLAW
;
A
#
# COMPACT_ATOMS: atom_id res chain seq x y z
N MET A 1 7.44 -0.86 -23.25
CA MET A 1 6.37 0.16 -23.29
C MET A 1 6.07 0.56 -21.85
N ASN A 2 6.06 1.85 -21.51
CA ASN A 2 5.73 2.30 -20.17
C ASN A 2 4.22 2.57 -20.11
N ILE A 3 3.49 1.73 -19.37
CA ILE A 3 2.04 1.87 -19.18
C ILE A 3 1.80 2.80 -17.99
N THR A 4 0.95 3.82 -18.17
CA THR A 4 0.55 4.74 -17.10
C THR A 4 -0.59 4.16 -16.27
N GLU A 5 -0.83 4.68 -15.07
CA GLU A 5 -1.96 4.22 -14.24
C GLU A 5 -3.32 4.41 -14.93
N GLY A 6 -3.51 5.53 -15.63
CA GLY A 6 -4.74 5.79 -16.40
C GLY A 6 -4.95 4.75 -17.50
N GLN A 7 -3.89 4.43 -18.24
CA GLN A 7 -3.94 3.42 -19.29
C GLN A 7 -4.21 2.02 -18.70
N ALA A 8 -3.58 1.67 -17.58
CA ALA A 8 -3.83 0.42 -16.88
C ALA A 8 -5.28 0.31 -16.38
N SER A 9 -5.90 1.43 -15.99
CA SER A 9 -7.32 1.47 -15.62
C SER A 9 -8.21 1.12 -16.80
N CYS A 10 -7.98 1.74 -17.96
CA CYS A 10 -8.71 1.41 -19.18
C CYS A 10 -8.54 -0.06 -19.58
N MET A 11 -7.31 -0.61 -19.51
CA MET A 11 -7.05 -2.03 -19.78
C MET A 11 -7.83 -2.94 -18.82
N PHE A 12 -7.81 -2.67 -17.52
CA PHE A 12 -8.50 -3.47 -16.50
C PHE A 12 -10.01 -3.56 -16.73
N PHE A 13 -10.64 -2.44 -17.13
CA PHE A 13 -12.07 -2.38 -17.42
C PHE A 13 -12.41 -2.66 -18.90
N SER A 14 -11.42 -3.04 -19.72
CA SER A 14 -11.58 -3.28 -21.16
C SER A 14 -12.26 -2.10 -21.88
N LYS A 15 -11.79 -0.89 -21.57
CA LYS A 15 -12.24 0.37 -22.18
C LYS A 15 -11.15 0.96 -23.06
N GLU A 16 -11.56 1.74 -24.04
CA GLU A 16 -10.64 2.53 -24.86
C GLU A 16 -9.96 3.62 -24.02
N TYR A 17 -8.72 3.94 -24.35
CA TYR A 17 -7.96 4.98 -23.67
C TYR A 17 -8.40 6.37 -24.13
N THR A 18 -9.32 6.96 -23.36
CA THR A 18 -9.77 8.35 -23.49
C THR A 18 -9.67 9.04 -22.13
N GLU A 19 -9.45 10.35 -22.11
CA GLU A 19 -9.32 11.12 -20.87
C GLU A 19 -10.58 11.02 -19.98
N GLU A 20 -11.76 11.06 -20.60
CA GLU A 20 -13.05 10.88 -19.95
C GLU A 20 -13.14 9.53 -19.22
N ASN A 21 -12.71 8.45 -19.90
CA ASN A 21 -12.69 7.11 -19.32
C ASN A 21 -11.67 7.03 -18.18
N VAL A 22 -10.49 7.64 -18.33
CA VAL A 22 -9.47 7.65 -17.28
C VAL A 22 -10.02 8.29 -16.00
N ASN A 23 -10.69 9.44 -16.10
CA ASN A 23 -11.26 10.13 -14.95
C ASN A 23 -12.35 9.30 -14.27
N LEU A 24 -13.33 8.83 -15.04
CA LEU A 24 -14.44 8.00 -14.53
C LEU A 24 -13.94 6.71 -13.87
N LEU A 25 -12.97 6.03 -14.48
CA LEU A 25 -12.42 4.79 -13.94
C LEU A 25 -11.50 5.03 -12.74
N THR A 26 -10.86 6.19 -12.65
CA THR A 26 -10.07 6.59 -11.48
C THR A 26 -10.97 6.79 -10.27
N GLU A 27 -12.01 7.60 -10.40
CA GLU A 27 -13.02 7.80 -9.35
C GLU A 27 -13.67 6.47 -8.94
N LYS A 28 -13.98 5.60 -9.91
CA LYS A 28 -14.55 4.29 -9.63
C LYS A 28 -13.62 3.40 -8.80
N VAL A 29 -12.31 3.42 -9.06
CA VAL A 29 -11.37 2.63 -8.26
C VAL A 29 -11.19 3.23 -6.86
N GLU A 30 -11.17 4.55 -6.74
CA GLU A 30 -11.14 5.24 -5.45
C GLU A 30 -12.38 4.95 -4.61
N SER A 31 -13.54 4.77 -5.25
CA SER A 31 -14.79 4.40 -4.57
C SER A 31 -14.72 3.04 -3.86
N TYR A 32 -13.81 2.14 -4.26
CA TYR A 32 -13.56 0.88 -3.55
C TYR A 32 -12.69 1.07 -2.29
N GLY A 33 -12.10 2.25 -2.09
CA GLY A 33 -11.39 2.68 -0.88
C GLY A 33 -10.00 2.05 -0.71
N GLU A 34 -9.96 0.79 -0.29
CA GLU A 34 -8.70 0.11 0.06
C GLU A 34 -8.02 -0.57 -1.12
N LEU A 35 -8.62 -0.56 -2.30
CA LEU A 35 -8.00 -1.15 -3.49
C LEU A 35 -7.03 -0.17 -4.16
N ALA A 36 -5.99 -0.72 -4.76
CA ALA A 36 -5.04 -0.02 -5.60
C ALA A 36 -4.76 -0.87 -6.84
N ARG A 37 -4.47 -0.19 -7.96
CA ARG A 37 -4.05 -0.82 -9.21
C ARG A 37 -2.55 -1.10 -9.17
N CYS A 38 -2.17 -2.32 -9.53
CA CYS A 38 -0.78 -2.72 -9.64
C CYS A 38 -0.64 -3.83 -10.70
N TYR A 39 0.58 -4.31 -10.90
CA TYR A 39 0.89 -5.47 -11.73
C TYR A 39 1.94 -6.35 -11.04
N GLU A 40 1.97 -7.64 -11.37
CA GLU A 40 2.96 -8.57 -10.81
C GLU A 40 4.21 -8.66 -11.70
N THR A 41 4.06 -9.35 -12.83
CA THR A 41 5.15 -9.60 -13.78
C THR A 41 4.95 -8.82 -15.08
N ASN A 42 3.75 -8.86 -15.66
CA ASN A 42 3.44 -8.18 -16.92
C ASN A 42 2.59 -6.90 -16.66
N PRO A 43 3.06 -5.70 -17.04
CA PRO A 43 2.28 -4.47 -16.89
C PRO A 43 1.02 -4.39 -17.76
N GLU A 44 0.88 -5.24 -18.79
CA GLU A 44 -0.33 -5.34 -19.63
C GLU A 44 -1.49 -6.06 -18.93
N ASN A 45 -1.22 -6.74 -17.81
CA ASN A 45 -2.21 -7.46 -17.02
C ASN A 45 -2.41 -6.76 -15.67
N PRO A 46 -3.16 -5.64 -15.62
CA PRO A 46 -3.43 -4.93 -14.39
C PRO A 46 -4.24 -5.80 -13.41
N VAL A 47 -3.90 -5.70 -12.13
CA VAL A 47 -4.62 -6.35 -11.03
C VAL A 47 -5.05 -5.31 -9.99
N LEU A 48 -6.21 -5.53 -9.38
CA LEU A 48 -6.67 -4.78 -8.22
C LEU A 48 -6.30 -5.54 -6.94
N VAL A 49 -5.54 -4.88 -6.07
CA VAL A 49 -5.05 -5.47 -4.83
C VAL A 49 -5.31 -4.51 -3.68
N THR A 50 -5.60 -5.03 -2.49
CA THR A 50 -5.72 -4.18 -1.31
C THR A 50 -4.39 -3.51 -1.00
N LYS A 51 -4.43 -2.25 -0.56
CA LYS A 51 -3.24 -1.48 -0.16
C LYS A 51 -2.41 -2.26 0.86
N SER A 52 -3.05 -2.87 1.86
CA SER A 52 -2.40 -3.72 2.87
C SER A 52 -1.62 -4.88 2.26
N ARG A 53 -2.19 -5.58 1.25
CA ARG A 53 -1.51 -6.69 0.59
C ARG A 53 -0.32 -6.20 -0.25
N MET A 54 -0.49 -5.09 -0.96
CA MET A 54 0.62 -4.47 -1.70
C MET A 54 1.79 -4.08 -0.77
N PHE A 55 1.51 -3.58 0.43
CA PHE A 55 2.54 -3.27 1.43
C PHE A 55 3.18 -4.52 2.07
N SER A 56 2.43 -5.61 2.19
CA SER A 56 2.95 -6.87 2.74
C SER A 56 3.98 -7.54 1.81
N SER A 57 3.91 -7.29 0.50
CA SER A 57 4.79 -7.90 -0.50
C SER A 57 5.21 -6.89 -1.58
N PRO A 58 6.12 -5.96 -1.26
CA PRO A 58 6.50 -4.84 -2.14
C PRO A 58 7.24 -5.28 -3.42
N PHE A 59 7.83 -6.48 -3.42
CA PHE A 59 8.53 -7.03 -4.58
C PHE A 59 7.60 -7.73 -5.57
N THR A 60 6.46 -8.22 -5.08
CA THR A 60 5.47 -8.94 -5.90
C THR A 60 4.59 -7.97 -6.67
N PHE A 61 4.11 -6.90 -6.01
CA PHE A 61 3.19 -5.95 -6.62
C PHE A 61 3.90 -4.64 -6.93
N LYS A 62 3.98 -4.31 -8.22
CA LYS A 62 4.59 -3.08 -8.71
C LYS A 62 3.52 -2.07 -9.08
N ARG A 63 3.72 -0.81 -8.69
CA ARG A 63 2.80 0.30 -9.03
C ARG A 63 3.12 0.84 -10.42
N TYR A 64 2.08 1.33 -11.09
CA TYR A 64 2.24 2.07 -12.34
C TYR A 64 2.82 3.47 -12.09
N LEU A 65 3.40 4.05 -13.14
CA LEU A 65 3.88 5.42 -13.12
C LEU A 65 2.68 6.37 -13.13
N ILE A 66 2.69 7.31 -12.19
CA ILE A 66 1.76 8.43 -12.15
C ILE A 66 2.49 9.60 -12.80
N PRO A 67 2.05 10.10 -13.98
CA PRO A 67 2.65 11.29 -14.55
C PRO A 67 2.43 12.44 -13.57
N SER A 68 3.50 13.05 -13.08
CA SER A 68 3.37 14.21 -12.21
C SER A 68 2.83 15.38 -13.05
N PRO A 69 1.94 16.22 -12.52
CA PRO A 69 1.47 17.42 -13.23
C PRO A 69 2.54 18.49 -13.50
N MET A 70 3.84 18.19 -13.36
CA MET A 70 4.93 19.19 -13.38
C MET A 70 5.76 19.20 -14.67
N GLU A 71 5.55 18.31 -15.63
CA GLU A 71 6.33 18.32 -16.88
C GLU A 71 5.52 18.85 -18.07
N SER A 72 5.19 20.14 -17.98
CA SER A 72 4.93 20.98 -19.14
C SER A 72 5.94 22.13 -19.12
N HIS A 73 7.20 21.89 -19.48
CA HIS A 73 8.06 22.89 -20.12
C HIS A 73 9.27 22.24 -20.81
N GLU A 74 9.52 22.74 -22.00
CA GLU A 74 10.39 22.30 -23.08
C GLU A 74 11.91 22.37 -22.85
N THR A 75 12.62 21.59 -23.68
CA THR A 75 13.90 21.89 -24.35
C THR A 75 15.17 22.15 -23.53
N ASN A 76 16.11 21.22 -23.67
CA ASN A 76 17.53 21.43 -24.00
C ASN A 76 18.14 22.80 -23.62
N VAL A 77 18.76 22.89 -22.44
CA VAL A 77 19.96 23.71 -22.25
C VAL A 77 20.94 22.95 -21.36
N GLU A 78 21.93 22.36 -22.00
CA GLU A 78 23.20 21.99 -21.39
C GLU A 78 23.85 23.24 -20.79
N GLY A 79 23.99 23.28 -19.47
CA GLY A 79 24.36 24.49 -18.73
C GLY A 79 24.82 24.19 -17.31
N THR A 80 26.05 23.66 -17.23
CA THR A 80 26.99 23.63 -16.10
C THR A 80 26.67 24.55 -14.91
N ARG A 81 26.70 24.00 -13.67
CA ARG A 81 27.42 24.55 -12.49
C ARG A 81 27.30 23.67 -11.23
N PRO A 82 28.22 23.83 -10.26
CA PRO A 82 28.94 22.70 -9.68
C PRO A 82 28.49 22.30 -8.28
N LEU A 83 28.94 21.11 -7.87
CA LEU A 83 28.96 20.63 -6.49
C LEU A 83 29.62 21.67 -5.56
N GLN A 84 28.87 22.15 -4.57
CA GLN A 84 29.45 22.70 -3.35
C GLN A 84 28.95 21.87 -2.17
N SER A 85 29.75 20.86 -1.84
CA SER A 85 29.80 20.24 -0.52
C SER A 85 30.16 21.30 0.50
N LEU A 86 29.24 21.67 1.38
CA LEU A 86 29.57 22.47 2.55
C LEU A 86 30.05 21.52 3.66
N ILE A 87 31.36 21.32 3.73
CA ILE A 87 32.04 20.74 4.87
C ILE A 87 32.06 21.83 5.95
N ILE A 88 31.34 21.63 7.05
CA ILE A 88 31.52 22.44 8.25
C ILE A 88 32.50 21.67 9.15
N THR A 89 33.78 22.00 9.03
CA THR A 89 34.76 21.85 10.10
C THR A 89 34.73 23.13 10.93
N SER A 90 34.55 22.99 12.24
CA SER A 90 35.12 23.98 13.17
C SER A 90 35.54 23.27 14.45
N ASP A 91 36.83 23.00 14.52
CA ASP A 91 37.56 22.77 15.76
C ASP A 91 37.38 23.96 16.69
N ASN A 92 37.15 23.70 17.98
CA ASN A 92 37.56 24.60 19.05
C ASN A 92 37.89 23.76 20.28
N ALA A 93 39.20 23.66 20.54
CA ALA A 93 39.76 23.15 21.77
C ALA A 93 39.79 24.26 22.83
N ALA A 94 39.32 23.98 24.04
CA ALA A 94 39.91 24.41 25.31
C ALA A 94 39.05 23.85 26.44
N GLY A 95 39.68 23.05 27.31
CA GLY A 95 39.01 22.39 28.42
C GLY A 95 38.63 23.33 29.55
N LEU A 96 37.87 22.77 30.50
CA LEU A 96 37.93 23.00 31.94
C LEU A 96 36.80 22.19 32.58
N GLY A 97 37.11 21.51 33.68
CA GLY A 97 36.09 21.16 34.68
C GLY A 97 35.65 19.69 34.70
N THR A 98 36.44 18.88 35.40
CA THR A 98 35.97 17.68 36.07
C THR A 98 34.86 18.03 37.07
N ARG A 99 33.65 17.50 36.88
CA ARG A 99 32.70 17.24 37.98
C ARG A 99 31.85 16.00 37.67
N PRO A 100 31.90 14.95 38.50
CA PRO A 100 30.92 13.88 38.44
C PRO A 100 29.63 14.35 39.13
N ILE A 101 28.52 14.39 38.38
CA ILE A 101 27.19 14.53 38.98
C ILE A 101 26.68 13.12 39.27
N GLN A 102 26.87 12.72 40.52
CA GLN A 102 26.22 11.59 41.16
C GLN A 102 24.75 11.97 41.38
N GLY A 103 23.87 11.40 40.55
CA GLY A 103 22.42 11.47 40.70
C GLY A 103 21.88 10.26 41.48
N PRO A 104 20.77 10.42 42.21
CA PRO A 104 20.43 9.58 43.34
C PRO A 104 19.81 8.23 42.98
N THR A 105 20.19 7.25 43.80
CA THR A 105 19.54 5.96 44.01
C THR A 105 18.02 6.11 44.04
N ILE A 106 17.33 5.44 43.12
CA ILE A 106 15.90 5.15 43.26
C ILE A 106 15.81 3.64 43.51
N GLU A 107 15.87 3.27 44.78
CA GLU A 107 15.41 1.95 45.19
C GLU A 107 13.88 2.01 45.18
N ASN A 108 13.26 1.18 44.35
CA ASN A 108 11.94 0.65 44.60
C ASN A 108 11.81 -0.68 43.85
N SER A 109 11.86 -1.75 44.65
CA SER A 109 11.23 -3.04 44.40
C SER A 109 9.93 -2.92 43.62
N VAL A 110 9.70 -3.80 42.64
CA VAL A 110 8.75 -4.92 42.78
C VAL A 110 9.06 -5.91 41.66
N LEU A 111 9.41 -7.11 42.11
CA LEU A 111 9.44 -8.35 41.36
C LEU A 111 8.01 -8.65 40.88
N GLY A 112 7.66 -8.15 39.69
CA GLY A 112 6.41 -8.44 39.00
C GLY A 112 6.59 -9.61 38.05
N THR A 113 6.20 -10.78 38.54
CA THR A 113 6.16 -12.07 37.85
C THR A 113 5.58 -11.97 36.45
N LEU A 114 6.32 -12.47 35.45
CA LEU A 114 5.81 -12.80 34.12
C LEU A 114 4.56 -13.69 34.24
N PRO A 115 3.41 -13.33 33.64
CA PRO A 115 2.36 -14.30 33.40
C PRO A 115 2.80 -15.23 32.26
N PRO A 116 2.84 -16.56 32.45
CA PRO A 116 3.07 -17.49 31.36
C PRO A 116 1.92 -17.38 30.37
N CYS A 117 2.29 -17.41 29.09
CA CYS A 117 1.42 -17.49 27.94
C CYS A 117 0.18 -18.37 28.22
N GLY A 118 -0.94 -17.70 28.48
CA GLY A 118 -2.24 -18.33 28.57
C GLY A 118 -2.60 -18.88 27.20
N LEU A 119 -2.44 -20.20 27.07
CA LEU A 119 -3.10 -21.03 26.06
C LEU A 119 -4.54 -20.56 25.90
N ARG A 120 -4.86 -19.99 24.74
CA ARG A 120 -6.25 -19.77 24.35
C ARG A 120 -6.92 -21.13 24.22
N PRO A 121 -8.00 -21.43 24.96
CA PRO A 121 -8.85 -22.54 24.61
C PRO A 121 -9.47 -22.22 23.25
N VAL A 122 -9.24 -23.10 22.28
CA VAL A 122 -10.04 -23.20 21.08
C VAL A 122 -11.47 -23.46 21.52
N VAL A 123 -12.32 -22.42 21.50
CA VAL A 123 -13.75 -22.61 21.60
C VAL A 123 -14.17 -23.32 20.32
N ALA A 124 -14.35 -24.64 20.42
CA ALA A 124 -15.03 -25.45 19.45
C ALA A 124 -16.49 -25.00 19.36
N GLY A 125 -16.73 -23.92 18.62
CA GLY A 125 -18.06 -23.51 18.20
C GLY A 125 -18.61 -24.56 17.24
N ARG A 126 -19.64 -25.27 17.70
CA ARG A 126 -20.42 -26.24 16.92
C ARG A 126 -20.66 -25.76 15.49
N LEU A 127 -20.11 -26.51 14.53
CA LEU A 127 -20.62 -26.56 13.15
C LEU A 127 -22.04 -27.12 13.20
N GLY A 128 -23.04 -26.24 13.26
CA GLY A 128 -24.41 -26.60 12.93
C GLY A 128 -24.52 -26.80 11.41
N PRO A 129 -25.09 -27.91 10.91
CA PRO A 129 -25.42 -28.03 9.51
C PRO A 129 -26.62 -27.11 9.22
N LEU A 130 -26.37 -25.96 8.58
CA LEU A 130 -27.43 -25.22 7.92
C LEU A 130 -27.85 -26.02 6.68
N ALA A 131 -28.87 -26.87 6.90
CA ALA A 131 -29.64 -27.54 5.87
C ALA A 131 -30.11 -26.51 4.82
N ARG A 132 -29.40 -26.42 3.70
CA ARG A 132 -29.91 -25.74 2.52
C ARG A 132 -30.99 -26.62 1.91
N LYS A 133 -32.26 -26.26 2.13
CA LYS A 133 -33.37 -26.78 1.32
C LYS A 133 -33.11 -26.40 -0.15
N PRO A 134 -33.06 -27.36 -1.09
CA PRO A 134 -33.16 -27.03 -2.50
C PRO A 134 -34.58 -26.52 -2.78
N LYS A 135 -34.69 -25.32 -3.36
CA LYS A 135 -35.95 -24.87 -3.97
C LYS A 135 -36.21 -25.76 -5.19
N PRO A 136 -37.40 -26.37 -5.34
CA PRO A 136 -37.74 -27.09 -6.55
C PRO A 136 -37.81 -26.10 -7.73
N PHE A 137 -37.20 -26.54 -8.83
CA PHE A 137 -37.27 -25.95 -10.15
C PHE A 137 -38.73 -25.67 -10.54
N GLY A 138 -39.07 -24.40 -10.70
CA GLY A 138 -40.26 -23.98 -11.43
C GLY A 138 -39.98 -24.07 -12.92
N LEU A 139 -40.18 -25.26 -13.49
CA LEU A 139 -40.47 -25.43 -14.91
C LEU A 139 -41.85 -24.84 -15.17
N VAL A 140 -41.94 -23.75 -15.93
CA VAL A 140 -43.19 -23.30 -16.53
C VAL A 140 -42.91 -22.82 -17.95
N ASN A 141 -43.31 -23.68 -18.91
CA ASN A 141 -43.91 -23.40 -20.23
C ASN A 141 -43.11 -22.46 -21.17
N SER A 142 -42.54 -22.83 -22.31
CA SER A 142 -43.02 -23.64 -23.47
C SER A 142 -44.48 -23.39 -23.85
N LEU A 143 -44.68 -23.01 -25.12
CA LEU A 143 -45.88 -22.45 -25.81
C LEU A 143 -45.81 -20.92 -25.91
N ALA A 144 -46.00 -20.28 -27.06
CA ALA A 144 -46.30 -20.73 -28.42
C ALA A 144 -46.21 -19.49 -29.33
N TRP A 145 -45.64 -19.69 -30.53
CA TRP A 145 -45.80 -18.91 -31.77
C TRP A 145 -45.17 -17.52 -31.85
#